data_AF-A0A5F8HHB8-F1
#
_entry.id   AF-A0A5F8HHB8-F1
#
_cell.length_a   1.000
_cell.length_b   1.000
_cell.length_c   1.000
_cell.angle_alpha   90.00
_cell.angle_beta   90.00
_cell.angle_gamma   90.00
#
_symmetry.space_group_name_H-M   'P 1'
#
loop_
_entity.id
_entity.type
_entity.pdbx_description
1 polymer ?
#
loop_
_entity_poly.entity_id
_entity_poly.type
_entity_poly.pdbx_seq_one_letter_code
_entity_poly.pdbx_strand_id
1 'polypeptide(L)'
;MELLGSTLTATYAHPDPTPTNFLPAISTMASSYKNRFPHYSLTHSLSLPWRPSTYYKVASYSPTLAPLSRGSEGLSENRMLPFVSNRTALFTRYTPDDWYRSRLTNFKESESSRHNAERLRVDTSRMIHDKDQQTRNTQSDTTKNIGERVSDIGFWKSELIHELDEMIGETNAFTDIKKRLERALIETEAPLQVAQECLFHREKRMGIDLVHDEVEKQLLTNIGMKREKRI
;
A
#
# COMPACT_ATOMS: atom_id res chain seq x y z
N MET A 1 35.66 -39.89 5.25
CA MET A 1 35.50 -38.63 4.49
C MET A 1 34.51 -37.78 5.25
N GLU A 2 35.00 -36.65 5.73
CA GLU A 2 34.34 -35.72 6.65
C GLU A 2 33.18 -34.98 5.97
N LEU A 3 32.11 -34.73 6.72
CA LEU A 3 31.02 -33.83 6.33
C LEU A 3 31.49 -32.38 6.44
N LEU A 4 31.36 -31.61 5.37
CA LEU A 4 31.61 -30.16 5.38
C LEU A 4 30.51 -29.41 4.61
N GLY A 5 29.99 -28.34 5.22
CA GLY A 5 29.15 -27.33 4.56
C GLY A 5 27.93 -26.91 5.39
N SER A 6 28.13 -26.34 6.58
CA SER A 6 28.09 -24.89 6.84
C SER A 6 26.70 -24.24 6.73
N THR A 7 26.01 -24.16 7.87
CA THR A 7 24.84 -23.32 8.10
C THR A 7 25.30 -21.88 8.34
N LEU A 8 24.95 -20.95 7.44
CA LEU A 8 25.15 -19.52 7.67
C LEU A 8 24.09 -19.03 8.66
N THR A 9 24.49 -18.75 9.90
CA THR A 9 23.67 -18.00 10.87
C THR A 9 23.65 -16.53 10.46
N ALA A 10 22.50 -16.04 10.03
CA ALA A 10 22.30 -14.62 9.77
C ALA A 10 22.28 -13.83 11.09
N THR A 11 23.20 -12.88 11.23
CA THR A 11 23.23 -11.93 12.35
C THR A 11 22.10 -10.91 12.17
N TYR A 12 21.02 -11.07 12.91
CA TYR A 12 20.02 -10.00 13.05
C TYR A 12 20.64 -8.87 13.88
N ALA A 13 20.78 -7.70 13.27
CA ALA A 13 21.07 -6.47 13.99
C ALA A 13 19.80 -6.03 14.73
N HIS A 14 19.78 -6.22 16.05
CA HIS A 14 18.82 -5.54 16.91
C HIS A 14 19.38 -4.14 17.24
N PRO A 15 18.58 -3.07 17.15
CA PRO A 15 18.91 -1.82 17.82
C PRO A 15 18.65 -1.99 19.32
N ASP A 16 19.65 -1.71 20.15
CA ASP A 16 19.52 -1.60 21.61
C ASP A 16 18.44 -0.56 22.01
N PRO A 17 17.62 -0.84 23.05
CA PRO A 17 16.66 0.12 23.55
C PRO A 17 17.36 1.17 24.44
N THR A 18 17.51 2.40 23.95
CA THR A 18 17.94 3.54 24.78
C THR A 18 16.76 4.07 25.61
N PRO A 19 16.99 4.42 26.89
CA PRO A 19 15.93 4.85 27.80
C PRO A 19 15.41 6.26 27.48
N THR A 20 14.19 6.48 27.97
CA THR A 20 13.34 7.67 27.89
C THR A 20 14.03 8.97 28.31
N ASN A 21 13.62 10.06 27.64
CA ASN A 21 13.78 11.49 27.96
C ASN A 21 14.97 12.20 27.32
N PHE A 22 14.86 12.57 26.04
CA PHE A 22 15.38 13.85 25.52
C PHE A 22 14.70 14.16 24.17
N LEU A 23 13.96 15.27 24.09
CA LEU A 23 13.47 15.80 22.80
C LEU A 23 14.65 16.44 22.05
N PRO A 24 14.81 16.23 20.73
CA PRO A 24 15.89 16.86 19.98
C PRO A 24 15.65 18.37 19.83
N ALA A 25 16.71 19.16 20.03
CA ALA A 25 16.72 20.60 19.81
C ALA A 25 16.43 20.93 18.34
N ILE A 26 15.48 21.85 18.11
CA ILE A 26 15.21 22.43 16.79
C ILE A 26 16.39 23.34 16.45
N SER A 27 17.38 22.82 15.72
CA SER A 27 18.40 23.63 15.09
C SER A 27 18.44 23.34 13.59
N THR A 28 17.97 24.32 12.82
CA THR A 28 18.39 24.67 11.45
C THR A 28 18.93 23.52 10.58
N MET A 29 18.10 22.52 10.27
CA MET A 29 18.38 21.65 9.13
C MET A 29 18.03 22.36 7.84
N ALA A 30 19.06 22.83 7.14
CA ALA A 30 18.98 23.20 5.73
C ALA A 30 18.41 22.02 4.94
N SER A 31 17.25 22.23 4.32
CA SER A 31 16.54 21.23 3.54
C SER A 31 17.37 20.76 2.34
N SER A 32 18.02 19.60 2.44
CA SER A 32 18.71 18.95 1.33
C SER A 32 17.77 17.96 0.64
N TYR A 33 16.82 18.46 -0.16
CA TYR A 33 16.10 17.63 -1.11
C TYR A 33 17.01 17.33 -2.31
N LYS A 34 18.01 16.47 -2.12
CA LYS A 34 18.72 15.88 -3.26
C LYS A 34 17.82 14.82 -3.89
N ASN A 35 17.02 15.27 -4.85
CA ASN A 35 16.32 14.43 -5.82
C ASN A 35 17.32 13.46 -6.47
N ARG A 36 17.23 12.18 -6.10
CA ARG A 36 17.90 11.06 -6.78
C ARG A 36 16.88 10.25 -7.56
N PHE A 37 16.26 10.88 -8.55
CA PHE A 37 15.48 10.19 -9.57
C PHE A 37 16.00 10.60 -10.95
N PRO A 38 16.38 9.64 -11.82
CA PRO A 38 16.72 9.98 -13.19
C PRO A 38 15.48 10.53 -13.89
N HIS A 39 15.63 11.65 -14.60
CA HIS A 39 14.60 12.18 -15.47
C HIS A 39 14.36 11.19 -16.63
N TYR A 40 13.34 10.36 -16.51
CA TYR A 40 12.79 9.65 -17.66
C TYR A 40 11.83 10.61 -18.38
N SER A 41 12.16 10.98 -19.61
CA SER A 41 11.23 11.63 -20.51
C SER A 41 10.10 10.65 -20.84
N LEU A 42 8.92 10.88 -20.25
CA LEU A 42 7.70 10.18 -20.57
C LEU A 42 7.29 10.48 -22.01
N THR A 43 7.55 9.54 -22.92
CA THR A 43 6.78 9.45 -24.15
C THR A 43 5.35 9.08 -23.77
N HIS A 44 4.40 9.95 -24.12
CA HIS A 44 2.99 9.85 -23.78
C HIS A 44 2.37 8.66 -24.51
N SER A 45 2.46 7.46 -23.93
CA SER A 45 1.65 6.31 -24.33
C SER A 45 0.30 6.40 -23.62
N LEU A 46 -0.78 6.49 -24.38
CA LEU A 46 -2.17 6.64 -23.92
C LEU A 46 -2.76 5.37 -23.25
N SER A 47 -1.95 4.60 -22.53
CA SER A 47 -2.40 3.41 -21.81
C SER A 47 -2.07 3.52 -20.32
N LEU A 48 -2.98 4.12 -19.56
CA LEU A 48 -2.92 4.17 -18.10
C LEU A 48 -3.22 2.79 -17.47
N PRO A 49 -2.69 2.47 -16.27
CA PRO A 49 -2.64 1.12 -15.71
C PRO A 49 -3.98 0.57 -15.21
N TRP A 50 -5.00 1.43 -15.10
CA TRP A 50 -6.25 1.13 -14.39
C TRP A 50 -7.43 0.83 -15.31
N ARG A 51 -7.17 0.41 -16.56
CA ARG A 51 -8.22 -0.12 -17.45
C ARG A 51 -8.33 -1.64 -17.33
N PRO A 52 -9.49 -2.21 -16.96
CA PRO A 52 -9.72 -3.66 -16.93
C PRO A 52 -9.50 -4.38 -18.28
N SER A 53 -9.41 -3.64 -19.39
CA SER A 53 -9.25 -4.20 -20.74
C SER A 53 -7.83 -4.70 -21.05
N THR A 54 -6.84 -4.50 -20.17
CA THR A 54 -5.49 -5.07 -20.33
C THR A 54 -5.34 -6.44 -19.66
N TYR A 55 -6.27 -6.82 -18.77
CA TYR A 55 -6.19 -8.08 -18.02
C TYR A 55 -6.73 -9.29 -18.80
N TYR A 56 -7.73 -9.06 -19.66
CA TYR A 56 -8.21 -10.05 -20.62
C TYR A 56 -7.60 -9.79 -22.00
N LYS A 57 -6.31 -10.07 -22.17
CA LYS A 57 -5.87 -10.54 -23.49
C LYS A 57 -6.50 -11.91 -23.66
N VAL A 58 -7.68 -11.94 -24.29
CA VAL A 58 -8.21 -13.18 -24.85
C VAL A 58 -7.11 -13.70 -25.77
N ALA A 59 -6.44 -14.77 -25.34
CA ALA A 59 -5.55 -15.50 -26.22
C ALA A 59 -6.45 -16.11 -27.29
N SER A 60 -6.70 -15.36 -28.36
CA SER A 60 -7.13 -15.92 -29.62
C SER A 60 -5.91 -16.65 -30.20
N TYR A 61 -5.51 -17.74 -29.55
CA TYR A 61 -4.75 -18.75 -30.25
C TYR A 61 -5.77 -19.39 -31.19
N SER A 62 -5.80 -18.92 -32.43
CA SER A 62 -6.28 -19.79 -33.50
C SER A 62 -5.12 -20.74 -33.74
N PRO A 63 -5.17 -22.01 -33.28
CA PRO A 63 -4.13 -22.95 -33.65
C PRO A 63 -4.16 -23.01 -35.17
N THR A 64 -3.06 -22.68 -35.84
CA THR A 64 -2.91 -22.96 -37.27
C THR A 64 -2.90 -24.47 -37.41
N LEU A 65 -4.09 -25.06 -37.56
CA LEU A 65 -4.24 -26.43 -38.00
C LEU A 65 -3.65 -26.45 -39.41
N ALA A 66 -2.48 -27.06 -39.56
CA ALA A 66 -1.91 -27.33 -40.87
C ALA A 66 -2.99 -28.07 -41.71
N PRO A 67 -3.22 -27.67 -42.98
CA PRO A 67 -4.22 -28.34 -43.80
C PRO A 67 -3.86 -29.82 -43.96
N LEU A 68 -4.59 -30.70 -43.27
CA LEU A 68 -4.60 -32.13 -43.55
C LEU A 68 -5.52 -32.38 -44.75
N SER A 69 -5.14 -31.85 -45.91
CA SER A 69 -5.55 -32.32 -47.24
C SER A 69 -4.94 -31.43 -48.31
N ARG A 70 -4.01 -31.99 -49.08
CA ARG A 70 -3.82 -31.56 -50.46
C ARG A 70 -5.08 -31.95 -51.23
N GLY A 71 -6.03 -31.03 -51.31
CA GLY A 71 -7.08 -31.08 -52.31
C GLY A 71 -6.42 -31.05 -53.69
N SER A 72 -6.71 -32.08 -54.47
CA SER A 72 -6.32 -32.20 -55.88
C SER A 72 -6.84 -31.01 -56.68
N GLU A 73 -5.94 -30.17 -57.17
CA GLU A 73 -6.26 -29.19 -58.22
C GLU A 73 -6.58 -29.92 -59.53
N GLY A 74 -7.63 -29.44 -60.21
CA GLY A 74 -7.70 -29.38 -61.67
C GLY A 74 -7.86 -30.71 -62.42
N LEU A 75 -9.06 -30.92 -62.95
CA LEU A 75 -9.29 -31.80 -64.10
C LEU A 75 -8.40 -31.34 -65.27
N SER A 76 -7.32 -32.08 -65.53
CA SER A 76 -6.50 -31.97 -66.73
C SER A 76 -6.54 -33.30 -67.46
N GLU A 77 -7.10 -33.24 -68.67
CA GLU A 77 -6.95 -34.14 -69.83
C GLU A 77 -6.43 -35.57 -69.58
N ASN A 78 -7.28 -36.54 -69.95
CA ASN A 78 -6.94 -37.94 -70.15
C ASN A 78 -5.82 -38.11 -71.19
N ARG A 79 -4.58 -37.89 -70.79
CA ARG A 79 -3.41 -38.46 -71.46
C ARG A 79 -3.16 -39.80 -70.79
N MET A 80 -3.54 -40.89 -71.47
CA MET A 80 -3.08 -42.23 -71.07
C MET A 80 -1.57 -42.18 -70.93
N LEU A 81 -1.09 -42.21 -69.69
CA LEU A 81 0.33 -42.41 -69.42
C LEU A 81 0.71 -43.74 -70.07
N PRO A 82 1.84 -43.80 -70.81
CA PRO A 82 2.27 -45.05 -71.40
C PRO A 82 2.34 -46.08 -70.27
N PHE A 83 1.82 -47.28 -70.52
CA PHE A 83 1.96 -48.42 -69.62
C PHE A 83 3.47 -48.63 -69.39
N VAL A 84 4.00 -48.02 -68.33
CA VAL A 84 5.38 -48.17 -67.92
C VAL A 84 5.47 -49.60 -67.42
N SER A 85 6.12 -50.45 -68.22
CA SER A 85 6.38 -51.84 -67.88
C SER A 85 6.82 -51.93 -66.41
N ASN A 86 6.16 -52.78 -65.61
CA ASN A 86 6.44 -53.04 -64.19
C ASN A 86 7.88 -53.51 -63.88
N ARG A 87 8.78 -53.51 -64.88
CA ARG A 87 10.19 -53.86 -64.77
C ARG A 87 11.01 -52.84 -63.98
N THR A 88 10.73 -51.54 -64.08
CA THR A 88 11.39 -50.51 -63.27
C THR A 88 10.97 -50.55 -61.80
N ALA A 89 9.75 -51.03 -61.52
CA ALA A 89 9.25 -51.22 -60.15
C ALA A 89 9.96 -52.34 -59.38
N LEU A 90 10.76 -53.19 -60.04
CA LEU A 90 11.57 -54.21 -59.37
C LEU A 90 12.90 -53.64 -58.86
N PHE A 91 13.44 -52.63 -59.55
CA PHE A 91 14.68 -51.95 -59.17
C PHE A 91 14.49 -50.79 -58.19
N THR A 92 13.25 -50.42 -57.88
CA THR A 92 12.87 -49.40 -56.88
C THR A 92 12.28 -49.98 -55.59
N ARG A 93 12.29 -51.31 -55.43
CA ARG A 93 11.80 -51.98 -54.22
C ARG A 93 12.85 -52.02 -53.14
N TYR A 94 12.44 -51.69 -51.92
CA TYR A 94 13.26 -51.87 -50.73
C TYR A 94 13.64 -53.33 -50.55
N THR A 95 14.90 -53.55 -50.15
CA THR A 95 15.35 -54.87 -49.76
C THR A 95 14.82 -55.22 -48.37
N PRO A 96 14.76 -56.52 -48.01
CA PRO A 96 14.43 -56.92 -46.63
C PRO A 96 15.35 -56.28 -45.58
N ASP A 97 16.62 -56.00 -45.93
CA ASP A 97 17.56 -55.31 -45.04
C ASP A 97 17.19 -53.84 -44.84
N ASP A 98 16.80 -53.11 -45.90
CA ASP A 98 16.30 -51.73 -45.79
C ASP A 98 15.06 -51.65 -44.91
N TRP A 99 14.16 -52.64 -45.05
CA TRP A 99 12.98 -52.75 -44.19
C TRP A 99 13.34 -53.04 -42.74
N TYR A 100 14.32 -53.91 -42.48
CA TYR A 100 14.78 -54.21 -41.13
C TYR A 100 15.43 -53.00 -40.47
N ARG A 101 16.28 -52.27 -41.20
CA ARG A 101 16.89 -51.01 -40.74
C ARG A 101 15.82 -49.96 -40.42
N SER A 102 14.86 -49.76 -41.33
CA SER A 102 13.75 -48.83 -41.11
C SER A 102 12.92 -49.20 -39.89
N ARG A 103 12.57 -50.48 -39.73
CA ARG A 103 11.86 -51.00 -38.55
C ARG A 103 12.65 -50.75 -37.26
N LEU A 104 13.95 -51.02 -37.26
CA LEU A 104 14.80 -50.82 -36.09
C LEU A 104 14.89 -49.34 -35.72
N THR A 105 15.02 -48.44 -36.69
CA THR A 105 15.00 -47.00 -36.48
C THR A 105 13.66 -46.55 -35.90
N ASN A 106 12.54 -46.95 -36.51
CA ASN A 106 11.20 -46.62 -36.01
C ASN A 106 10.95 -47.14 -34.59
N PHE A 107 11.46 -48.34 -34.26
CA PHE A 107 11.38 -48.89 -32.91
C PHE A 107 12.16 -48.03 -31.90
N LYS A 108 13.40 -47.64 -32.23
CA LYS A 108 14.22 -46.76 -31.37
C LYS A 108 13.58 -45.37 -31.18
N GLU A 109 13.04 -44.80 -32.25
CA GLU A 109 12.33 -43.52 -32.20
C GLU A 109 11.06 -43.61 -31.34
N SER A 110 10.30 -44.69 -31.48
CA SER A 110 9.11 -44.95 -30.65
C SER A 110 9.46 -45.08 -29.17
N GLU A 111 10.53 -45.81 -28.84
CA GLU A 111 11.00 -45.97 -27.46
C GLU A 111 11.50 -44.65 -26.86
N SER A 112 12.25 -43.85 -27.64
CA SER A 112 12.67 -42.51 -27.23
C SER A 112 11.46 -41.59 -26.99
N SER A 113 10.49 -41.60 -27.91
CA SER A 113 9.24 -40.83 -27.78
C SER A 113 8.47 -41.22 -26.51
N ARG A 114 8.31 -42.53 -26.24
CA ARG A 114 7.66 -43.05 -25.03
C ARG A 114 8.39 -42.59 -23.76
N HIS A 115 9.72 -42.69 -23.74
CA HIS A 115 10.51 -42.24 -22.60
C HIS A 115 10.39 -40.74 -22.35
N ASN A 116 10.44 -39.92 -23.40
CA ASN A 116 10.28 -38.48 -23.31
C ASN A 116 8.88 -38.08 -22.83
N ALA A 117 7.84 -38.75 -23.33
CA ALA A 117 6.47 -38.52 -22.89
C ALA A 117 6.28 -38.85 -21.40
N GLU A 118 6.86 -39.95 -20.93
CA GLU A 118 6.80 -40.32 -19.51
C GLU A 118 7.52 -39.30 -18.62
N ARG A 119 8.73 -38.87 -19.00
CA ARG A 119 9.45 -37.80 -18.30
C ARG A 119 8.63 -36.51 -18.25
N LEU A 120 8.04 -36.11 -19.37
CA LEU A 120 7.22 -34.90 -19.45
C LEU A 120 5.99 -34.98 -18.53
N ARG A 121 5.36 -36.15 -18.42
CA ARG A 121 4.25 -36.35 -17.47
C ARG A 121 4.70 -36.17 -16.02
N VAL A 122 5.82 -36.80 -15.64
CA VAL A 122 6.38 -36.69 -14.28
C VAL A 122 6.75 -35.23 -13.97
N ASP A 123 7.42 -34.55 -14.90
CA ASP A 123 7.80 -33.15 -14.75
C ASP A 123 6.58 -32.22 -14.64
N THR A 124 5.54 -32.50 -15.44
CA THR A 124 4.28 -31.76 -15.37
C THR A 124 3.57 -31.96 -14.04
N SER A 125 3.48 -33.21 -13.55
CA SER A 125 2.88 -33.51 -12.24
C SER A 125 3.63 -32.83 -11.10
N ARG A 126 4.97 -32.83 -11.12
CA ARG A 126 5.78 -32.09 -10.14
C ARG A 126 5.51 -30.60 -10.22
N MET A 127 5.50 -30.04 -11.42
CA MET A 127 5.24 -28.61 -11.62
C MET A 127 3.86 -28.20 -11.10
N ILE A 128 2.83 -29.01 -11.32
CA ILE A 128 1.48 -28.76 -10.80
C ILE A 128 1.50 -28.72 -9.27
N HIS A 129 2.14 -29.70 -8.63
CA HIS A 129 2.24 -29.74 -7.17
C HIS A 129 2.99 -28.53 -6.61
N ASP A 130 4.14 -28.18 -7.21
CA ASP A 130 4.94 -27.03 -6.77
C ASP A 130 4.15 -25.72 -6.87
N LYS A 131 3.37 -25.55 -7.96
CA LYS A 131 2.55 -24.36 -8.16
C LYS A 131 1.36 -24.31 -7.20
N ASP A 132 0.68 -25.43 -6.99
CA ASP A 132 -0.40 -25.52 -6.00
C ASP A 132 0.10 -25.18 -4.59
N GLN A 133 1.25 -25.74 -4.18
CA GLN A 133 1.85 -25.41 -2.89
C GLN A 133 2.25 -23.93 -2.78
N GLN A 134 2.86 -23.38 -3.82
CA GLN A 134 3.22 -21.96 -3.87
C GLN A 134 1.99 -21.06 -3.75
N THR A 135 0.91 -21.38 -4.48
CA THR A 135 -0.35 -20.64 -4.44
C THR A 135 -0.98 -20.69 -3.05
N ARG A 136 -1.02 -21.87 -2.42
CA ARG A 136 -1.57 -22.02 -1.06
C ARG A 136 -0.78 -21.21 -0.03
N ASN A 137 0.55 -21.29 -0.07
CA ASN A 137 1.41 -20.53 0.84
C ASN A 137 1.18 -19.02 0.65
N THR A 138 1.23 -18.54 -0.60
CA THR A 138 1.01 -17.12 -0.92
C THR A 138 -0.36 -16.64 -0.46
N GLN A 139 -1.41 -17.45 -0.68
CA GLN A 139 -2.77 -17.12 -0.26
C GLN A 139 -2.89 -17.06 1.26
N SER A 140 -2.30 -18.02 1.98
CA SER A 140 -2.28 -18.04 3.45
C SER A 140 -1.57 -16.82 4.02
N ASP A 141 -0.37 -16.53 3.52
CA ASP A 141 0.46 -15.40 3.98
C ASP A 141 -0.23 -14.06 3.71
N THR A 142 -0.81 -13.91 2.52
CA THR A 142 -1.55 -12.70 2.14
C THR A 142 -2.81 -12.54 2.99
N THR A 143 -3.56 -13.62 3.23
CA THR A 143 -4.77 -13.59 4.07
C THR A 143 -4.43 -13.19 5.49
N LYS A 144 -3.36 -13.76 6.06
CA LYS A 144 -2.87 -13.41 7.39
C LYS A 144 -2.45 -11.94 7.46
N ASN A 145 -1.63 -11.48 6.51
CA ASN A 145 -1.17 -10.09 6.48
C ASN A 145 -2.34 -9.10 6.37
N ILE A 146 -3.33 -9.39 5.53
CA ILE A 146 -4.53 -8.56 5.44
C ILE A 146 -5.30 -8.56 6.76
N GLY A 147 -5.44 -9.71 7.41
CA GLY A 147 -6.08 -9.82 8.73
C GLY A 147 -5.39 -8.96 9.80
N GLU A 148 -4.06 -9.04 9.89
CA GLU A 148 -3.25 -8.21 10.79
C GLU A 148 -3.46 -6.72 10.51
N ARG A 149 -3.39 -6.30 9.23
CA ARG A 149 -3.62 -4.90 8.85
C ARG A 149 -5.02 -4.40 9.19
N VAL A 150 -6.05 -5.23 9.01
CA VAL A 150 -7.43 -4.87 9.39
C VAL A 150 -7.52 -4.69 10.90
N SER A 151 -6.88 -5.55 11.68
CA SER A 151 -6.80 -5.43 13.13
C SER A 151 -6.10 -4.13 13.54
N ASP A 152 -4.94 -3.83 12.96
CA ASP A 152 -4.18 -2.61 13.25
C ASP A 152 -4.97 -1.34 12.93
N ILE A 153 -5.63 -1.30 11.76
CA ILE A 153 -6.49 -0.19 11.37
C ILE A 153 -7.65 -0.04 12.36
N GLY A 154 -8.27 -1.15 12.77
CA GLY A 154 -9.34 -1.15 13.76
C GLY A 154 -8.89 -0.63 15.13
N PHE A 155 -7.70 -1.04 15.58
CA PHE A 155 -7.08 -0.56 16.81
C PHE A 155 -6.85 0.96 16.76
N TRP A 156 -6.12 1.44 15.75
CA TRP A 156 -5.82 2.87 15.63
C TRP A 156 -7.06 3.74 15.43
N LYS A 157 -8.07 3.23 14.73
CA LYS A 157 -9.36 3.92 14.64
C LYS A 157 -9.99 4.08 16.03
N SER A 158 -9.96 3.03 16.85
CA SER A 158 -10.54 3.06 18.20
C SER A 158 -9.77 4.03 19.09
N GLU A 159 -8.44 4.03 18.99
CA GLU A 159 -7.56 4.96 19.72
C GLU A 159 -7.84 6.43 19.35
N LEU A 160 -7.96 6.72 18.05
CA LEU A 160 -8.29 8.07 17.57
C LEU A 160 -9.67 8.55 18.01
N ILE A 161 -10.65 7.64 18.06
CA ILE A 161 -11.99 7.98 18.56
C ILE A 161 -11.92 8.28 20.06
N HIS A 162 -11.18 7.48 20.83
CA HIS A 162 -11.01 7.72 22.26
C HIS A 162 -10.36 9.08 22.54
N GLU A 163 -9.25 9.39 21.87
CA GLU A 163 -8.57 10.68 22.01
C GLU A 163 -9.46 11.86 21.60
N LEU A 164 -10.27 11.68 20.55
CA LEU A 164 -11.24 12.69 20.13
C LEU A 164 -12.29 12.96 21.22
N ASP A 165 -12.81 11.92 21.85
CA ASP A 165 -13.81 12.05 22.92
C ASP A 165 -13.21 12.75 24.15
N GLU A 166 -11.96 12.44 24.52
CA GLU A 166 -11.24 13.12 25.60
C GLU A 166 -11.05 14.61 25.27
N MET A 167 -10.57 14.95 24.06
CA MET A 167 -10.41 16.35 23.63
C MET A 167 -11.74 17.12 23.62
N ILE A 168 -12.84 16.48 23.23
CA ILE A 168 -14.18 17.08 23.31
C ILE A 168 -14.55 17.35 24.78
N GLY A 169 -14.26 16.40 25.67
CA GLY A 169 -14.43 16.56 27.12
C GLY A 169 -13.67 17.77 27.66
N GLU A 170 -12.39 17.89 27.34
CA GLU A 170 -11.55 19.02 27.74
C GLU A 170 -12.06 20.36 27.16
N THR A 171 -12.44 20.36 25.89
CA THR A 171 -12.99 21.57 25.22
C THR A 171 -14.26 22.06 25.90
N ASN A 172 -15.15 21.14 26.30
CA ASN A 172 -16.36 21.47 27.05
C ASN A 172 -16.01 22.03 28.44
N ALA A 173 -15.06 21.42 29.14
CA ALA A 173 -14.60 21.90 30.45
C ALA A 173 -14.01 23.33 30.35
N PHE A 174 -13.17 23.61 29.35
CA PHE A 174 -12.65 24.95 29.11
C PHE A 174 -13.74 25.95 28.74
N THR A 175 -14.72 25.52 27.95
CA THR A 175 -15.88 26.36 27.59
C THR A 175 -16.67 26.76 28.84
N ASP A 176 -16.88 25.84 29.77
CA ASP A 176 -17.59 26.13 31.02
C ASP A 176 -16.79 27.03 31.97
N ILE A 177 -15.47 26.82 32.06
CA ILE A 177 -14.57 27.70 32.81
C ILE A 177 -14.62 29.11 32.22
N LYS A 178 -14.51 29.25 30.90
CA LYS A 178 -14.62 30.54 30.20
C LYS A 178 -15.93 31.25 30.54
N LYS A 179 -17.08 30.57 30.37
CA LYS A 179 -18.39 31.13 30.72
C LYS A 179 -18.48 31.56 32.18
N ARG A 180 -17.84 30.83 33.09
CA ARG A 180 -17.81 31.18 34.52
C ARG A 180 -16.95 32.44 34.76
N LEU A 181 -15.80 32.54 34.12
CA LEU A 181 -14.93 33.71 34.21
C LEU A 181 -15.56 34.95 33.60
N GLU A 182 -16.22 34.83 32.45
CA GLU A 182 -16.97 35.92 31.82
C GLU A 182 -18.10 36.42 32.72
N ARG A 183 -18.86 35.51 33.35
CA ARG A 183 -19.88 35.88 34.34
C ARG A 183 -19.29 36.58 35.55
N ALA A 184 -18.22 36.04 36.14
CA ALA A 184 -17.54 36.65 37.27
C ALA A 184 -17.01 38.06 36.92
N LEU A 185 -16.50 38.25 35.69
CA LEU A 185 -16.09 39.56 35.20
C LEU A 185 -17.27 40.54 35.13
N ILE A 186 -18.41 40.11 34.58
CA ILE A 186 -19.65 40.91 34.51
C ILE A 186 -20.12 41.29 35.93
N GLU A 187 -20.10 40.34 36.87
CA GLU A 187 -20.50 40.57 38.26
C GLU A 187 -19.60 41.60 38.97
N THR A 188 -18.34 41.77 38.54
CA THR A 188 -17.45 42.81 39.10
C THR A 188 -17.73 44.21 38.59
N GLU A 189 -18.49 44.39 37.50
CA GLU A 189 -18.74 45.70 36.90
C GLU A 189 -19.64 46.59 37.75
N ALA A 190 -20.77 46.05 38.21
CA ALA A 190 -21.73 46.78 39.04
C ALA A 190 -21.08 47.35 40.33
N PRO A 191 -20.36 46.58 41.16
CA PRO A 191 -19.70 47.14 42.34
C PRO A 191 -18.53 48.07 42.00
N LEU A 192 -17.94 47.98 40.80
CA LEU A 192 -16.95 48.96 40.34
C LEU A 192 -17.62 50.30 40.02
N GLN A 193 -18.77 50.28 39.33
CA GLN A 193 -19.56 51.49 39.04
C GLN A 193 -20.02 52.17 40.33
N VAL A 194 -20.52 51.41 41.30
CA VAL A 194 -20.90 51.95 42.61
C VAL A 194 -19.71 52.62 43.31
N ALA A 195 -18.54 51.98 43.31
CA ALA A 195 -17.34 52.58 43.91
C ALA A 195 -16.92 53.90 43.22
N GLN A 196 -17.03 53.96 41.89
CA GLN A 196 -16.76 55.18 41.12
C GLN A 196 -17.76 56.29 41.43
N GLU A 197 -19.06 55.98 41.50
CA GLU A 197 -20.10 56.95 41.86
C GLU A 197 -19.92 57.48 43.28
N CYS A 198 -19.58 56.60 44.24
CA CYS A 198 -19.25 57.00 45.61
C CYS A 198 -18.07 57.98 45.66
N LEU A 199 -17.03 57.74 44.85
CA LEU A 199 -15.88 58.64 44.76
C LEU A 199 -16.29 59.99 44.14
N PHE A 200 -17.07 59.96 43.06
CA PHE A 200 -17.57 61.17 42.40
C PHE A 200 -18.43 62.04 43.32
N HIS A 201 -19.29 61.44 44.15
CA HIS A 201 -20.04 62.19 45.16
C HIS A 201 -19.15 62.81 46.24
N ARG A 202 -18.07 62.13 46.62
CA ARG A 202 -17.11 62.63 47.61
C ARG A 202 -16.31 63.82 47.09
N GLU A 203 -15.96 63.83 45.80
CA GLU A 203 -15.28 64.96 45.12
C GLU A 203 -16.16 66.22 45.04
N LYS A 204 -17.49 66.08 45.11
CA LYS A 204 -18.45 67.20 45.12
C LYS A 204 -18.65 67.84 46.49
N ARG A 205 -18.03 67.32 47.56
CA ARG A 205 -18.10 67.94 48.91
C ARG A 205 -17.44 69.33 48.86
N MET A 206 -17.92 70.26 49.68
CA MET A 206 -17.48 71.66 49.65
C MET A 206 -16.94 72.10 51.01
N GLY A 207 -15.98 73.05 50.99
CA GLY A 207 -15.44 73.64 52.20
C GLY A 207 -14.70 72.62 53.08
N ILE A 208 -15.00 72.62 54.38
CA ILE A 208 -14.34 71.73 55.35
C ILE A 208 -14.67 70.25 55.15
N ASP A 209 -15.74 69.91 54.43
CA ASP A 209 -16.17 68.54 54.18
C ASP A 209 -15.41 67.87 53.01
N LEU A 210 -14.63 68.62 52.23
CA LEU A 210 -13.78 68.09 51.17
C LEU A 210 -12.48 67.53 51.77
N VAL A 211 -12.57 66.31 52.30
CA VAL A 211 -11.48 65.65 53.04
C VAL A 211 -11.11 64.31 52.39
N HIS A 212 -9.80 64.06 52.27
CA HIS A 212 -9.22 62.75 51.90
C HIS A 212 -9.33 61.78 53.08
N ASP A 213 -10.53 61.31 53.35
CA ASP A 213 -10.79 60.37 54.42
C ASP A 213 -10.35 58.93 54.07
N GLU A 214 -10.40 58.06 55.08
CA GLU A 214 -9.96 56.68 54.90
C GLU A 214 -10.84 55.93 53.88
N VAL A 215 -12.13 56.25 53.79
CA VAL A 215 -13.02 55.60 52.82
C VAL A 215 -12.63 55.98 51.38
N GLU A 216 -12.26 57.24 51.13
CA GLU A 216 -11.76 57.69 49.83
C GLU A 216 -10.50 56.92 49.40
N LYS A 217 -9.53 56.74 50.30
CA LYS A 217 -8.31 55.95 50.03
C LYS A 217 -8.64 54.49 49.69
N GLN A 218 -9.56 53.88 50.44
CA GLN A 218 -9.98 52.50 50.20
C GLN A 218 -10.74 52.35 48.86
N LEU A 219 -11.58 53.32 48.49
CA LEU A 219 -12.27 53.35 47.20
C LEU A 219 -11.29 53.46 46.03
N LEU A 220 -10.31 54.37 46.11
CA LEU A 220 -9.24 54.52 45.10
C LEU A 220 -8.44 53.23 44.93
N THR A 221 -8.07 52.59 46.05
CA THR A 221 -7.35 51.31 46.05
C THR A 221 -8.19 50.19 45.40
N ASN A 222 -9.47 50.09 45.75
CA ASN A 222 -10.39 49.09 45.20
C ASN A 222 -10.56 49.25 43.67
N ILE A 223 -10.76 50.50 43.22
CA ILE A 223 -10.89 50.83 41.79
C ILE A 223 -9.58 50.51 41.06
N GLY A 224 -8.42 50.84 41.63
CA GLY A 224 -7.11 50.51 41.08
C GLY A 224 -6.92 49.00 40.89
N MET A 225 -7.15 48.22 41.95
CA MET A 225 -7.03 46.76 41.90
C MET A 225 -7.98 46.12 40.87
N LYS A 226 -9.23 46.60 40.76
CA LYS A 226 -10.21 46.06 39.81
C LYS A 226 -9.88 46.42 38.36
N ARG A 227 -9.24 47.57 38.11
CA ARG A 227 -8.79 47.98 36.77
C ARG A 227 -7.55 47.20 36.34
N GLU A 228 -6.61 46.95 37.24
CA GLU A 228 -5.41 46.16 36.97
C GLU A 228 -5.73 44.71 36.61
N LYS A 229 -6.65 44.07 37.35
CA LYS A 229 -7.08 42.68 37.11
C LYS A 229 -7.92 42.48 35.83
N ARG A 230 -8.15 43.55 35.06
CA ARG A 230 -8.94 43.54 33.81
C ARG A 230 -8.08 43.47 32.54
N ILE A 231 -6.77 43.70 32.67
CA ILE A 231 -5.75 43.66 31.61
C ILE A 231 -5.10 42.28 31.62
#